data_AF-F9WER6-F1
#
_entry.id   AF-F9WER6-F1
#
_cell.length_a   1.000
_cell.length_b   1.000
_cell.length_c   1.000
_cell.angle_alpha   90.00
_cell.angle_beta   90.00
_cell.angle_gamma   90.00
#
_symmetry.space_group_name_H-M   'P 1'
#
loop_
_entity.id
_entity.type
_entity.pdbx_description
1 polymer ?
#
loop_
_entity_poly.entity_id
_entity_poly.type
_entity_poly.pdbx_seq_one_letter_code
_entity_poly.pdbx_strand_id
1 'polypeptide(L)'
;MRGSTNAYNTLLVHTGFLFLVVHTKGCKVMVTDVVEAFLLYAAVVLHGVAQLQSHNKEEFRVMCKLLSLHEKGIPPPQFENVEKENEIIEEMEFLERATGPDVSNFESSVWKMKKFLKEHPPPEGEEARKVANEKIRQLLQKAEDVKKRSDQNRKSAIGPWETAQLKVLQAVYGEQAKNLTKYLDTHVNFTSNTEDIFESNTTANYSCGADIAESSNGKTVGKTLINDIFCLCVGECNWGNPCHDDIGSPNKASYKRTKKSFNCSTDTNKGEWTKIKYKAGSKTALSFSESWEAIKKSCDDVLRLEKFDIEINATLTEFEKLLHGGKSGSGRMILGYKFNHTEISYKCIGNVSQLRSWEHSLGYQPPSEHQTCVDYTHTLKTIKDIPWRKKIREAMNYTTEMEYIVAEEQTYLAELIKLKNSAWMAYNKEKDEEFYEIENYDYNKEEFADFPKTHLLFYTLMYFIFAP
;
A
#
# COMPACT_ATOMS: atom_id res chain seq x y z
N MET A 1 -40.52 49.35 60.25
CA MET A 1 -41.66 48.78 59.49
C MET A 1 -41.18 48.41 58.10
N ARG A 2 -41.64 47.27 57.58
CA ARG A 2 -41.03 46.45 56.51
C ARG A 2 -40.76 47.22 55.21
N GLY A 3 -39.51 47.15 54.72
CA GLY A 3 -39.13 47.52 53.36
C GLY A 3 -39.45 46.40 52.37
N SER A 4 -40.03 46.77 51.24
CA SER A 4 -40.31 45.90 50.09
C SER A 4 -39.20 46.07 49.05
N THR A 5 -38.58 44.97 48.64
CA THR A 5 -37.64 44.94 47.50
C THR A 5 -38.19 44.00 46.44
N ASN A 6 -38.59 44.56 45.30
CA ASN A 6 -38.89 43.84 44.07
C ASN A 6 -37.58 43.42 43.40
N ALA A 7 -37.48 42.16 42.97
CA ALA A 7 -36.41 41.68 42.11
C ALA A 7 -36.90 41.65 40.66
N TYR A 8 -36.09 42.18 39.73
CA TYR A 8 -36.30 42.10 38.29
C TYR A 8 -35.52 40.92 37.72
N ASN A 9 -36.15 40.12 36.86
CA ASN A 9 -35.46 39.11 36.05
C ASN A 9 -34.94 39.77 34.76
N THR A 10 -33.64 39.65 34.49
CA THR A 10 -33.02 40.06 33.22
C THR A 10 -32.61 38.82 32.45
N LEU A 11 -33.16 38.65 31.24
CA LEU A 11 -32.82 37.58 30.31
C LEU A 11 -31.75 38.10 29.34
N LEU A 12 -30.55 37.53 29.38
CA LEU A 12 -29.46 37.87 28.47
C LEU A 12 -29.26 36.72 27.48
N VAL A 13 -29.61 36.96 26.22
CA VAL A 13 -29.45 36.01 25.11
C VAL A 13 -28.22 36.40 24.31
N HIS A 14 -27.16 35.59 24.41
CA HIS A 14 -26.08 35.59 23.44
C HIS A 14 -25.75 34.13 23.07
N THR A 15 -25.89 33.82 21.79
CA THR A 15 -25.31 32.69 21.06
C THR A 15 -24.99 31.42 21.87
N GLY A 16 -25.92 30.47 21.86
CA GLY A 16 -25.59 29.04 21.76
C GLY A 16 -25.41 28.22 23.05
N PHE A 17 -25.56 28.79 24.25
CA PHE A 17 -25.63 28.00 25.49
C PHE A 17 -26.69 28.55 26.44
N LEU A 18 -27.73 27.76 26.70
CA LEU A 18 -28.76 28.04 27.71
C LEU A 18 -28.18 27.75 29.10
N PHE A 19 -27.69 28.79 29.79
CA PHE A 19 -27.40 28.69 31.22
C PHE A 19 -28.65 29.08 32.03
N LEU A 20 -29.32 28.09 32.60
CA LEU A 20 -30.35 28.30 33.63
C LEU A 20 -29.64 28.41 34.99
N VAL A 21 -29.41 29.63 35.46
CA VAL A 21 -28.94 29.86 36.84
C VAL A 21 -30.15 29.89 37.77
N VAL A 22 -30.40 28.76 38.44
CA VAL A 22 -31.44 28.65 39.47
C VAL A 22 -30.81 28.94 40.83
N HIS A 23 -31.10 30.11 41.42
CA HIS A 23 -30.75 30.40 42.81
C HIS A 23 -31.82 29.85 43.75
N THR A 24 -31.65 28.63 44.24
CA THR A 24 -32.43 28.11 45.38
C THR A 24 -31.54 28.05 46.62
N LYS A 25 -31.77 28.97 47.56
CA LYS A 25 -31.31 28.80 48.94
C LYS A 25 -32.12 27.66 49.55
N GLY A 26 -31.55 26.45 49.65
CA GLY A 26 -32.08 25.44 50.57
C GLY A 26 -32.07 23.97 50.18
N CYS A 27 -31.51 23.53 49.04
CA CYS A 27 -31.44 22.09 48.73
C CYS A 27 -30.14 21.73 48.00
N LYS A 28 -29.05 21.54 48.75
CA LYS A 28 -27.74 21.13 48.20
C LYS A 28 -27.76 19.75 47.53
N VAL A 29 -28.65 18.84 47.98
CA VAL A 29 -28.69 17.45 47.52
C VAL A 29 -29.43 17.29 46.17
N MET A 30 -30.44 18.12 45.90
CA MET A 30 -31.27 17.97 44.69
C MET A 30 -30.63 18.62 43.44
N VAL A 31 -29.69 19.54 43.61
CA VAL A 31 -29.01 20.24 42.50
C VAL A 31 -27.86 19.41 41.93
N THR A 32 -27.16 18.65 42.77
CA THR A 32 -26.08 17.74 42.33
C THR A 32 -26.62 16.63 41.44
N ASP A 33 -27.74 16.00 41.82
CA ASP A 33 -28.31 14.87 41.08
C ASP A 33 -28.84 15.30 39.70
N VAL A 34 -29.41 16.51 39.59
CA VAL A 34 -29.91 17.05 38.32
C VAL A 34 -28.77 17.45 37.38
N VAL A 35 -27.69 18.03 37.90
CA VAL A 35 -26.50 18.38 37.10
C VAL A 35 -25.77 17.12 36.65
N GLU A 36 -25.64 16.12 37.52
CA GLU A 36 -25.03 14.83 37.19
C GLU A 36 -25.84 14.06 36.15
N ALA A 37 -27.18 14.05 36.26
CA ALA A 37 -28.07 13.49 35.24
C ALA A 37 -27.99 14.26 33.90
N PHE A 38 -27.86 15.59 33.92
CA PHE A 38 -27.69 16.39 32.70
C PHE A 38 -26.32 16.18 32.05
N LEU A 39 -25.25 16.04 32.83
CA LEU A 39 -23.91 15.74 32.34
C LEU A 39 -23.83 14.31 31.79
N LEU A 40 -24.47 13.34 32.44
CA LEU A 40 -24.62 11.97 31.92
C LEU A 40 -25.46 11.96 30.63
N TYR A 41 -26.57 12.70 30.58
CA TYR A 41 -27.38 12.80 29.36
C TYR A 41 -26.63 13.49 28.23
N ALA A 42 -25.92 14.59 28.51
CA ALA A 42 -25.06 15.27 27.53
C ALA A 42 -23.91 14.36 27.08
N ALA A 43 -23.28 13.60 27.99
CA ALA A 43 -22.23 12.64 27.66
C ALA A 43 -22.78 11.47 26.83
N VAL A 44 -23.96 10.95 27.13
CA VAL A 44 -24.63 9.88 26.36
C VAL A 44 -25.11 10.39 25.00
N VAL A 45 -25.60 11.63 24.90
CA VAL A 45 -25.96 12.26 23.62
C VAL A 45 -24.71 12.58 22.80
N LEU A 46 -23.64 13.09 23.41
CA LEU A 46 -22.37 13.33 22.72
C LEU A 46 -21.69 12.03 22.27
N HIS A 47 -21.72 10.97 23.08
CA HIS A 47 -21.22 9.64 22.69
C HIS A 47 -22.13 8.96 21.65
N GLY A 48 -23.45 9.12 21.74
CA GLY A 48 -24.42 8.58 20.78
C GLY A 48 -24.40 9.29 19.42
N VAL A 49 -24.04 10.57 19.38
CA VAL A 49 -23.84 11.33 18.13
C VAL A 49 -22.45 11.06 17.53
N ALA A 50 -21.42 10.83 18.36
CA ALA A 50 -20.09 10.42 17.91
C ALA A 50 -20.06 8.98 17.35
N GLN A 51 -20.91 8.08 17.86
CA GLN A 51 -21.03 6.70 17.34
C GLN A 51 -21.72 6.59 15.96
N LEU A 52 -22.31 7.68 15.45
CA LEU A 52 -22.79 7.73 14.06
C LEU A 52 -21.69 8.15 13.04
N GLN A 53 -20.47 8.46 13.49
CA GLN A 53 -19.39 8.90 12.63
C GLN A 53 -18.50 7.73 12.18
N SER A 54 -18.42 7.55 10.86
CA SER A 54 -17.44 6.71 10.16
C SER A 54 -17.27 5.26 10.66
N HIS A 55 -18.34 4.46 10.63
CA HIS A 55 -18.32 3.06 11.09
C HIS A 55 -17.41 2.11 10.29
N ASN A 56 -17.00 2.48 9.08
CA ASN A 56 -16.05 1.76 8.22
C ASN A 56 -14.65 2.39 8.22
N LYS A 57 -14.31 3.23 9.21
CA LYS A 57 -13.05 3.96 9.25
C LYS A 57 -11.82 3.05 9.24
N GLU A 58 -11.87 1.92 9.95
CA GLU A 58 -10.74 0.99 10.03
C GLU A 58 -10.54 0.23 8.71
N GLU A 59 -11.63 -0.20 8.09
CA GLU A 59 -11.62 -0.80 6.76
C GLU A 59 -11.09 0.20 5.73
N PHE A 60 -11.56 1.45 5.77
CA PHE A 60 -11.09 2.51 4.88
C PHE A 60 -9.60 2.78 5.06
N ARG A 61 -9.09 2.80 6.29
CA ARG A 61 -7.66 2.95 6.58
C ARG A 61 -6.83 1.88 5.88
N VAL A 62 -7.25 0.61 5.94
CA VAL A 62 -6.55 -0.50 5.26
C VAL A 62 -6.62 -0.34 3.74
N MET A 63 -7.78 0.06 3.19
CA MET A 63 -7.91 0.33 1.75
C MET A 63 -7.02 1.49 1.30
N CYS A 64 -6.87 2.54 2.11
CA CYS A 64 -5.96 3.65 1.84
C CYS A 64 -4.49 3.21 1.85
N LYS A 65 -4.08 2.33 2.77
CA LYS A 65 -2.72 1.75 2.74
C LYS A 65 -2.46 0.99 1.45
N LEU A 66 -3.42 0.16 1.01
CA LEU A 66 -3.32 -0.55 -0.27
C LEU A 66 -3.27 0.41 -1.46
N LEU A 67 -4.04 1.49 -1.42
CA LEU A 67 -4.02 2.53 -2.45
C LEU A 67 -2.68 3.26 -2.53
N SER A 68 -2.02 3.48 -1.39
CA SER A 68 -0.72 4.16 -1.35
C SER A 68 0.38 3.41 -2.12
N LEU A 69 0.24 2.09 -2.34
CA LEU A 69 1.15 1.31 -3.17
C LEU A 69 1.21 1.86 -4.60
N HIS A 70 0.04 2.21 -5.14
CA HIS A 70 -0.07 2.80 -6.47
C HIS A 70 0.54 4.20 -6.52
N GLU A 71 0.32 5.02 -5.49
CA GLU A 71 0.76 6.41 -5.47
C GLU A 71 2.28 6.55 -5.25
N LYS A 72 2.84 5.72 -4.37
CA LYS A 72 4.29 5.65 -4.15
C LYS A 72 5.01 4.93 -5.28
N GLY A 73 4.33 3.96 -5.91
CA GLY A 73 4.89 3.08 -6.91
C GLY A 73 5.89 2.08 -6.31
N ILE A 74 6.25 1.09 -7.12
CA ILE A 74 7.34 0.16 -6.83
C ILE A 74 8.66 0.83 -7.22
N PRO A 75 9.64 0.98 -6.31
CA PRO A 75 10.93 1.58 -6.64
C PRO A 75 11.60 0.88 -7.83
N PRO A 76 12.23 1.62 -8.75
CA PRO A 76 13.00 1.02 -9.84
C PRO A 76 14.20 0.24 -9.29
N PRO A 77 14.67 -0.81 -9.98
CA PRO A 77 15.81 -1.60 -9.55
C PRO A 77 17.04 -0.70 -9.35
N GLN A 78 17.69 -0.85 -8.20
CA GLN A 78 18.90 -0.10 -7.83
C GLN A 78 20.12 -1.01 -7.91
N PHE A 79 21.20 -0.50 -8.50
CA PHE A 79 22.44 -1.25 -8.69
C PHE A 79 23.63 -0.43 -8.20
N GLU A 80 24.10 -0.72 -6.98
CA GLU A 80 25.18 0.04 -6.34
C GLU A 80 26.57 -0.30 -6.89
N ASN A 81 26.71 -1.45 -7.55
CA ASN A 81 28.02 -1.99 -7.95
C ASN A 81 28.58 -1.41 -9.27
N VAL A 82 27.77 -0.67 -10.04
CA VAL A 82 28.12 -0.26 -11.42
C VAL A 82 29.43 0.50 -11.49
N GLU A 83 29.64 1.46 -10.58
CA GLU A 83 30.87 2.27 -10.54
C GLU A 83 32.09 1.40 -10.21
N LYS A 84 31.97 0.57 -9.17
CA LYS A 84 33.05 -0.32 -8.71
C LYS A 84 33.43 -1.37 -9.77
N GLU A 85 32.48 -1.89 -10.51
CA GLU A 85 32.75 -2.79 -11.63
C GLU A 85 33.56 -2.11 -12.73
N ASN A 86 33.21 -0.87 -13.09
CA ASN A 86 33.94 -0.10 -14.10
C ASN A 86 35.36 0.22 -13.64
N GLU A 87 35.54 0.58 -12.36
CA GLU A 87 36.86 0.79 -11.76
C GLU A 87 37.74 -0.46 -11.85
N ILE A 88 37.18 -1.65 -11.59
CA ILE A 88 37.92 -2.91 -11.71
C ILE A 88 38.39 -3.15 -13.15
N ILE A 89 37.53 -2.91 -14.14
CA ILE A 89 37.90 -3.06 -15.56
C ILE A 89 39.00 -2.05 -15.93
N GLU A 90 38.85 -0.78 -15.56
CA GLU A 90 39.86 0.26 -15.83
C GLU A 90 41.22 -0.10 -15.18
N GLU A 91 41.21 -0.62 -13.95
CA GLU A 91 42.40 -1.07 -13.24
C GLU A 91 43.10 -2.25 -13.95
N MET A 92 42.34 -3.23 -14.42
CA MET A 92 42.89 -4.36 -15.19
C MET A 92 43.44 -3.93 -16.56
N GLU A 93 42.81 -2.96 -17.23
CA GLU A 93 43.34 -2.33 -18.45
C GLU A 93 44.64 -1.56 -18.19
N PHE A 94 44.80 -0.95 -17.02
CA PHE A 94 46.07 -0.34 -16.62
C PHE A 94 47.19 -1.38 -16.49
N LEU A 95 46.91 -2.51 -15.82
CA LEU A 95 47.86 -3.62 -15.67
C LEU A 95 48.27 -4.24 -17.02
N GLU A 96 47.31 -4.42 -17.92
CA GLU A 96 47.55 -4.95 -19.27
C GLU A 96 48.50 -4.03 -20.05
N ARG A 97 48.18 -2.73 -20.09
CA ARG A 97 49.00 -1.74 -20.81
C ARG A 97 50.38 -1.56 -20.20
N ALA A 98 50.50 -1.59 -18.87
CA ALA A 98 51.77 -1.43 -18.16
C ALA A 98 52.76 -2.58 -18.45
N THR A 99 52.25 -3.77 -18.77
CA THR A 99 53.05 -4.94 -19.15
C THR A 99 53.25 -5.08 -20.66
N GLY A 100 52.59 -4.24 -21.46
CA GLY A 100 52.66 -4.23 -22.92
C GLY A 100 53.95 -3.61 -23.50
N PRO A 101 54.20 -3.77 -24.80
CA PRO A 101 55.42 -3.33 -25.46
C PRO A 101 55.47 -1.82 -25.77
N ASP A 102 54.34 -1.10 -25.78
CA ASP A 102 54.25 0.27 -26.29
C ASP A 102 53.68 1.25 -25.25
N VAL A 103 54.47 1.50 -24.20
CA VAL A 103 54.11 2.40 -23.09
C VAL A 103 54.16 3.89 -23.51
N SER A 104 54.69 4.19 -24.69
CA SER A 104 55.00 5.53 -25.20
C SER A 104 53.83 6.31 -25.83
N ASN A 105 52.77 5.64 -26.28
CA ASN A 105 51.77 6.22 -27.20
C ASN A 105 50.48 6.78 -26.56
N PHE A 106 50.47 7.11 -25.27
CA PHE A 106 49.23 7.38 -24.54
C PHE A 106 48.93 8.87 -24.28
N GLU A 107 48.66 9.72 -25.27
CA GLU A 107 48.54 11.18 -25.08
C GLU A 107 47.57 11.66 -23.96
N SER A 108 46.44 10.99 -23.71
CA SER A 108 45.53 11.32 -22.59
C SER A 108 45.72 10.44 -21.35
N SER A 109 46.26 9.22 -21.52
CA SER A 109 46.54 8.29 -20.43
C SER A 109 47.93 8.49 -19.84
N VAL A 110 48.83 9.27 -20.45
CA VAL A 110 50.23 9.45 -20.02
C VAL A 110 50.28 9.93 -18.58
N TRP A 111 49.45 10.87 -18.11
CA TRP A 111 49.56 11.33 -16.72
C TRP A 111 49.07 10.30 -15.70
N LYS A 112 47.88 9.71 -15.91
CA LYS A 112 47.35 8.65 -15.04
C LYS A 112 48.22 7.40 -15.07
N MET A 113 48.61 6.96 -16.26
CA MET A 113 49.50 5.81 -16.48
C MET A 113 50.90 6.07 -15.94
N LYS A 114 51.49 7.26 -16.13
CA LYS A 114 52.81 7.60 -15.58
C LYS A 114 52.77 7.62 -14.06
N LYS A 115 51.68 8.10 -13.46
CA LYS A 115 51.46 8.02 -12.01
C LYS A 115 51.37 6.55 -11.58
N PHE A 116 50.53 5.76 -12.25
CA PHE A 116 50.37 4.33 -12.00
C PHE A 116 51.70 3.56 -12.09
N LEU A 117 52.46 3.73 -13.18
CA LEU A 117 53.76 3.08 -13.39
C LEU A 117 54.82 3.52 -12.38
N LYS A 118 54.72 4.75 -11.87
CA LYS A 118 55.60 5.24 -10.80
C LYS A 118 55.27 4.57 -9.46
N GLU A 119 53.99 4.39 -9.16
CA GLU A 119 53.51 3.75 -7.92
C GLU A 119 53.64 2.23 -7.99
N HIS A 120 53.46 1.65 -9.16
CA HIS A 120 53.43 0.22 -9.45
C HIS A 120 54.30 -0.08 -10.68
N PRO A 121 55.64 -0.12 -10.55
CA PRO A 121 56.51 -0.40 -11.69
C PRO A 121 56.24 -1.80 -12.27
N PRO A 122 56.36 -2.01 -13.59
CA PRO A 122 56.11 -3.31 -14.21
C PRO A 122 57.17 -4.35 -13.81
N PRO A 123 56.94 -5.65 -14.09
CA PRO A 123 57.94 -6.70 -13.99
C PRO A 123 59.27 -6.33 -14.67
N GLU A 124 60.39 -6.81 -14.12
CA GLU A 124 61.71 -6.53 -14.66
C GLU A 124 62.07 -7.56 -15.75
N GLY A 125 62.60 -7.06 -16.87
CA GLY A 125 62.94 -7.93 -18.01
C GLY A 125 61.80 -8.09 -19.02
N GLU A 126 62.18 -8.37 -20.26
CA GLU A 126 61.24 -8.44 -21.38
C GLU A 126 60.37 -9.69 -21.33
N GLU A 127 60.94 -10.84 -20.98
CA GLU A 127 60.24 -12.12 -20.96
C GLU A 127 59.17 -12.16 -19.87
N ALA A 128 59.49 -11.66 -18.68
CA ALA A 128 58.54 -11.59 -17.58
C ALA A 128 57.36 -10.66 -17.86
N ARG A 129 57.62 -9.49 -18.47
CA ARG A 129 56.57 -8.59 -18.93
C ARG A 129 55.67 -9.24 -19.98
N LYS A 130 56.24 -9.97 -20.94
CA LYS A 130 55.47 -10.73 -21.95
C LYS A 130 54.57 -11.78 -21.30
N VAL A 131 55.09 -12.57 -20.36
CA VAL A 131 54.33 -13.59 -19.63
C VAL A 131 53.22 -12.97 -18.79
N ALA A 132 53.50 -11.88 -18.07
CA ALA A 132 52.52 -11.15 -17.28
C ALA A 132 51.43 -10.54 -18.18
N ASN A 133 51.81 -9.89 -19.29
CA ASN A 133 50.87 -9.27 -20.23
C ASN A 133 49.89 -10.30 -20.82
N GLU A 134 50.39 -11.45 -21.28
CA GLU A 134 49.52 -12.48 -21.84
C GLU A 134 48.54 -13.02 -20.79
N LYS A 135 49.00 -13.22 -19.55
CA LYS A 135 48.13 -13.68 -18.47
C LYS A 135 47.08 -12.64 -18.08
N ILE A 136 47.47 -11.38 -17.96
CA ILE A 136 46.58 -10.26 -17.62
C ILE A 136 45.55 -10.06 -18.73
N ARG A 137 45.95 -10.11 -20.01
CA ARG A 137 45.04 -10.01 -21.16
C ARG A 137 43.95 -11.08 -21.11
N GLN A 138 44.30 -12.34 -20.83
CA GLN A 138 43.32 -13.42 -20.69
C GLN A 138 42.37 -13.22 -19.50
N LEU A 139 42.84 -12.63 -18.40
CA LEU A 139 42.01 -12.32 -17.24
C LEU A 139 41.09 -11.13 -17.50
N LEU A 140 41.59 -10.09 -18.16
CA LEU A 140 40.82 -8.91 -18.56
C LEU A 140 39.68 -9.32 -19.49
N GLN A 141 39.93 -10.16 -20.49
CA GLN A 141 38.88 -10.67 -21.38
C GLN A 141 37.77 -11.40 -20.61
N LYS A 142 38.14 -12.21 -19.60
CA LYS A 142 37.15 -12.85 -18.72
C LYS A 142 36.39 -11.82 -17.89
N ALA A 143 37.05 -10.77 -17.40
CA ALA A 143 36.41 -9.73 -16.63
C ALA A 143 35.41 -8.93 -17.49
N GLU A 144 35.76 -8.62 -18.74
CA GLU A 144 34.84 -8.01 -19.71
C GLU A 144 33.62 -8.90 -19.98
N ASP A 145 33.80 -10.21 -20.12
CA ASP A 145 32.70 -11.16 -20.26
C ASP A 145 31.78 -11.17 -19.03
N VAL A 146 32.36 -11.13 -17.82
CA VAL A 146 31.59 -11.04 -16.56
C VAL A 146 30.81 -9.72 -16.51
N LYS A 147 31.46 -8.59 -16.83
CA LYS A 147 30.82 -7.27 -16.87
C LYS A 147 29.65 -7.24 -17.85
N LYS A 148 29.81 -7.87 -19.02
CA LYS A 148 28.74 -8.00 -20.00
C LYS A 148 27.56 -8.82 -19.48
N ARG A 149 27.80 -9.92 -18.75
CA ARG A 149 26.72 -10.70 -18.11
C ARG A 149 26.00 -9.89 -17.02
N SER A 150 26.74 -9.16 -16.19
CA SER A 150 26.19 -8.23 -15.21
C SER A 150 25.33 -7.14 -15.89
N ASP A 151 25.79 -6.52 -16.97
CA ASP A 151 24.98 -5.55 -17.74
C ASP A 151 23.68 -6.16 -18.32
N GLN A 152 23.71 -7.44 -18.69
CA GLN A 152 22.52 -8.16 -19.14
C GLN A 152 21.56 -8.48 -17.99
N ASN A 153 22.09 -8.87 -16.83
CA ASN A 153 21.32 -9.13 -15.63
C ASN A 153 20.63 -7.85 -15.12
N ARG A 154 21.34 -6.72 -15.07
CA ARG A 154 20.72 -5.42 -14.76
C ARG A 154 19.53 -5.08 -15.67
N LYS A 155 19.66 -5.34 -16.97
CA LYS A 155 18.58 -5.13 -17.94
C LYS A 155 17.40 -6.08 -17.73
N SER A 156 17.64 -7.32 -17.28
CA SER A 156 16.57 -8.29 -17.06
C SER A 156 15.66 -7.89 -15.90
N ALA A 157 16.16 -7.12 -14.91
CA ALA A 157 15.36 -6.62 -13.78
C ALA A 157 14.24 -5.63 -14.19
N ILE A 158 14.37 -4.97 -15.34
CA ILE A 158 13.41 -3.97 -15.81
C ILE A 158 12.05 -4.61 -16.10
N GLY A 159 12.02 -5.79 -16.74
CA GLY A 159 10.78 -6.45 -17.13
C GLY A 159 9.87 -6.82 -15.96
N PRO A 160 10.38 -7.50 -14.91
CA PRO A 160 9.62 -7.76 -13.69
C PRO A 160 9.16 -6.47 -13.00
N TRP A 161 10.02 -5.45 -12.91
CA TRP A 161 9.63 -4.15 -12.34
C TRP A 161 8.45 -3.51 -13.08
N GLU A 162 8.52 -3.39 -14.42
CA GLU A 162 7.45 -2.82 -15.23
C GLU A 162 6.15 -3.63 -15.08
N THR A 163 6.27 -4.96 -15.06
CA THR A 163 5.12 -5.85 -14.88
C THR A 163 4.49 -5.66 -13.50
N ALA A 164 5.30 -5.56 -12.45
CA ALA A 164 4.83 -5.34 -11.09
C ALA A 164 4.03 -4.03 -11.00
N GLN A 165 4.58 -2.94 -11.54
CA GLN A 165 3.91 -1.64 -11.60
C GLN A 165 2.57 -1.70 -12.36
N LEU A 166 2.56 -2.37 -13.51
CA LEU A 166 1.35 -2.56 -14.30
C LEU A 166 0.27 -3.32 -13.53
N LYS A 167 0.65 -4.36 -12.78
CA LYS A 167 -0.28 -5.14 -11.96
C LYS A 167 -0.89 -4.31 -10.83
N VAL A 168 -0.11 -3.45 -10.18
CA VAL A 168 -0.63 -2.49 -9.19
C VAL A 168 -1.65 -1.54 -9.82
N LEU A 169 -1.34 -0.98 -11.00
CA LEU A 169 -2.26 -0.12 -11.73
C LEU A 169 -3.55 -0.84 -12.11
N GLN A 170 -3.46 -2.08 -12.56
CA GLN A 170 -4.62 -2.92 -12.88
C GLN A 170 -5.45 -3.25 -11.64
N ALA A 171 -4.84 -3.41 -10.47
CA ALA A 171 -5.56 -3.59 -9.22
C ALA A 171 -6.42 -2.37 -8.87
N VAL A 172 -5.93 -1.16 -9.16
CA VAL A 172 -6.62 0.10 -8.82
C VAL A 172 -7.63 0.52 -9.88
N TYR A 173 -7.27 0.48 -11.16
CA TYR A 173 -8.07 1.03 -12.27
C TYR A 173 -8.65 -0.01 -13.23
N GLY A 174 -8.31 -1.29 -13.06
CA GLY A 174 -8.78 -2.37 -13.92
C GLY A 174 -7.91 -2.59 -15.17
N GLU A 175 -8.36 -3.49 -16.05
CA GLU A 175 -7.59 -3.99 -17.21
C GLU A 175 -7.33 -2.95 -18.32
N GLN A 176 -7.92 -1.75 -18.22
CA GLN A 176 -7.57 -0.62 -19.08
C GLN A 176 -6.14 -0.11 -18.86
N ALA A 177 -5.54 -0.37 -17.70
CA ALA A 177 -4.14 -0.13 -17.46
C ALA A 177 -3.31 -1.15 -18.28
N LYS A 178 -2.99 -0.78 -19.52
CA LYS A 178 -2.28 -1.63 -20.50
C LYS A 178 -0.86 -1.16 -20.82
N ASN A 179 -0.52 0.10 -20.54
CA ASN A 179 0.77 0.68 -20.91
C ASN A 179 1.33 1.57 -19.79
N LEU A 180 2.38 1.08 -19.14
CA LEU A 180 3.07 1.77 -18.04
C LEU A 180 3.79 3.03 -18.51
N THR A 181 4.44 3.00 -19.68
CA THR A 181 5.16 4.14 -20.26
C THR A 181 4.23 5.35 -20.45
N LYS A 182 3.02 5.10 -20.98
CA LYS A 182 2.01 6.15 -21.10
C LYS A 182 1.57 6.68 -19.73
N TYR A 183 1.48 5.83 -18.72
CA TYR A 183 1.12 6.24 -17.36
C TYR A 183 2.17 7.13 -16.71
N LEU A 184 3.45 6.76 -16.79
CA LEU A 184 4.56 7.53 -16.23
C LEU A 184 4.76 8.87 -16.95
N ASP A 185 4.53 8.93 -18.27
CA ASP A 185 4.82 10.12 -19.07
C ASP A 185 3.65 11.11 -19.22
N THR A 186 2.39 10.67 -19.16
CA THR A 186 1.25 11.50 -19.63
C THR A 186 0.11 11.73 -18.64
N HIS A 187 0.24 11.35 -17.35
CA HIS A 187 -0.85 11.51 -16.36
C HIS A 187 -2.20 10.97 -16.90
N VAL A 188 -2.21 9.71 -17.35
CA VAL A 188 -3.41 9.10 -17.96
C VAL A 188 -4.57 9.12 -16.97
N ASN A 189 -5.68 9.77 -17.36
CA ASN A 189 -6.90 9.76 -16.59
C ASN A 189 -7.66 8.44 -16.78
N PHE A 190 -7.30 7.40 -16.03
CA PHE A 190 -8.01 6.11 -16.06
C PHE A 190 -9.43 6.17 -15.50
N THR A 191 -9.84 7.31 -14.91
CA THR A 191 -11.21 7.47 -14.42
C THR A 191 -12.23 7.74 -15.54
N SER A 192 -11.80 7.90 -16.80
CA SER A 192 -12.72 8.12 -17.93
C SER A 192 -13.53 6.88 -18.32
N ASN A 193 -13.04 5.66 -18.04
CA ASN A 193 -13.77 4.43 -18.30
C ASN A 193 -14.24 3.77 -17.00
N THR A 194 -15.46 4.11 -16.57
CA THR A 194 -16.06 3.53 -15.36
C THR A 194 -16.36 2.04 -15.48
N GLU A 195 -16.53 1.52 -16.71
CA GLU A 195 -16.90 0.11 -16.92
C GLU A 195 -15.75 -0.84 -16.58
N ASP A 196 -14.50 -0.42 -16.75
CA ASP A 196 -13.34 -1.23 -16.37
C ASP A 196 -13.05 -1.16 -14.86
N ILE A 197 -13.57 -0.14 -14.19
CA ILE A 197 -13.40 0.09 -12.76
C ILE A 197 -14.44 -0.67 -11.95
N PHE A 198 -15.72 -0.48 -12.28
CA PHE A 198 -16.85 -1.03 -11.54
C PHE A 198 -17.39 -2.30 -12.20
N GLU A 199 -18.00 -3.20 -11.42
CA GLU A 199 -18.79 -4.29 -12.01
C GLU A 199 -20.08 -3.74 -12.65
N SER A 200 -20.66 -2.69 -12.07
CA SER A 200 -21.78 -1.92 -12.62
C SER A 200 -21.64 -0.43 -12.29
N ASN A 201 -21.53 0.43 -13.30
CA ASN A 201 -21.52 1.88 -13.10
C ASN A 201 -22.90 2.48 -12.79
N THR A 202 -23.99 1.70 -12.91
CA THR A 202 -25.36 2.20 -12.70
C THR A 202 -25.89 1.94 -11.30
N THR A 203 -25.44 0.86 -10.65
CA THR A 203 -26.00 0.41 -9.38
C THR A 203 -24.92 -0.13 -8.44
N ALA A 204 -24.91 0.34 -7.19
CA ALA A 204 -24.02 -0.16 -6.15
C ALA A 204 -24.34 -1.62 -5.81
N ASN A 205 -25.62 -2.01 -5.79
CA ASN A 205 -26.01 -3.38 -5.41
C ASN A 205 -25.29 -4.45 -6.24
N TYR A 206 -25.20 -4.26 -7.55
CA TYR A 206 -24.46 -5.17 -8.44
C TYR A 206 -22.95 -5.11 -8.21
N SER A 207 -22.40 -3.92 -7.96
CA SER A 207 -20.95 -3.71 -7.74
C SER A 207 -20.43 -4.18 -6.39
N CYS A 208 -21.31 -4.25 -5.39
CA CYS A 208 -20.98 -4.51 -4.00
C CYS A 208 -21.41 -5.91 -3.53
N GLY A 209 -22.04 -6.69 -4.42
CA GLY A 209 -22.29 -8.12 -4.19
C GLY A 209 -23.62 -8.41 -3.52
N ALA A 210 -24.56 -7.46 -3.53
CA ALA A 210 -25.90 -7.66 -2.98
C ALA A 210 -26.70 -8.65 -3.86
N ASP A 211 -27.31 -9.63 -3.21
CA ASP A 211 -28.06 -10.71 -3.86
C ASP A 211 -29.44 -10.21 -4.34
N ILE A 212 -29.58 -9.95 -5.63
CA ILE A 212 -30.84 -9.49 -6.23
C ILE A 212 -31.63 -10.73 -6.65
N ALA A 213 -32.45 -11.25 -5.75
CA ALA A 213 -33.60 -12.14 -5.98
C ALA A 213 -33.41 -13.46 -6.79
N GLU A 214 -32.24 -13.74 -7.38
CA GLU A 214 -31.95 -14.97 -8.12
C GLU A 214 -30.98 -15.84 -7.31
N SER A 215 -31.57 -16.68 -6.45
CA SER A 215 -30.94 -17.51 -5.43
C SER A 215 -30.01 -18.64 -5.93
N SER A 216 -29.40 -18.50 -7.11
CA SER A 216 -28.47 -19.51 -7.65
C SER A 216 -27.17 -18.96 -8.23
N ASN A 217 -27.09 -17.67 -8.55
CA ASN A 217 -25.89 -17.07 -9.17
C ASN A 217 -25.58 -15.69 -8.55
N GLY A 218 -24.97 -15.66 -7.37
CA GLY A 218 -24.38 -14.43 -6.83
C GLY A 218 -23.44 -13.76 -7.84
N LYS A 219 -23.05 -12.50 -7.60
CA LYS A 219 -22.19 -11.74 -8.54
C LYS A 219 -20.75 -11.68 -8.05
N THR A 220 -19.83 -11.72 -9.00
CA THR A 220 -18.42 -11.44 -8.72
C THR A 220 -18.25 -9.97 -8.41
N VAL A 221 -17.53 -9.68 -7.34
CA VAL A 221 -17.11 -8.36 -6.88
C VAL A 221 -15.62 -8.33 -6.63
N GLY A 222 -15.08 -7.12 -6.41
CA GLY A 222 -13.66 -6.92 -6.19
C GLY A 222 -12.88 -6.75 -7.48
N LYS A 223 -13.53 -6.26 -8.53
CA LYS A 223 -12.91 -5.95 -9.83
C LYS A 223 -11.69 -5.06 -9.68
N THR A 224 -11.84 -3.98 -8.92
CA THR A 224 -10.79 -2.99 -8.64
C THR A 224 -10.86 -2.51 -7.20
N LEU A 225 -9.76 -1.95 -6.70
CA LEU A 225 -9.73 -1.31 -5.38
C LEU A 225 -10.69 -0.11 -5.31
N ILE A 226 -10.84 0.65 -6.41
CA ILE A 226 -11.79 1.76 -6.50
C ILE A 226 -13.23 1.27 -6.33
N ASN A 227 -13.63 0.19 -7.02
CA ASN A 227 -14.96 -0.40 -6.86
C ASN A 227 -15.28 -0.65 -5.39
N ASP A 228 -14.34 -1.27 -4.69
CA ASP A 228 -14.54 -1.72 -3.32
C ASP A 228 -14.52 -0.55 -2.33
N ILE A 229 -13.70 0.48 -2.57
CA ILE A 229 -13.76 1.74 -1.81
C ILE A 229 -15.12 2.43 -1.97
N PHE A 230 -15.65 2.52 -3.19
CA PHE A 230 -16.97 3.13 -3.41
C PHE A 230 -18.10 2.32 -2.75
N CYS A 231 -18.02 0.99 -2.78
CA CYS A 231 -18.94 0.12 -2.06
C CYS A 231 -18.87 0.32 -0.54
N LEU A 232 -17.66 0.39 0.01
CA LEU A 232 -17.42 0.56 1.44
C LEU A 232 -17.77 1.96 1.94
N CYS A 233 -17.59 3.00 1.12
CA CYS A 233 -17.59 4.38 1.60
C CYS A 233 -18.74 5.22 1.08
N VAL A 234 -19.31 4.87 -0.07
CA VAL A 234 -20.22 5.76 -0.82
C VAL A 234 -21.61 5.17 -0.91
N GLY A 235 -21.73 3.97 -1.50
CA GLY A 235 -23.01 3.31 -1.78
C GLY A 235 -24.01 4.16 -2.57
N GLU A 236 -25.20 3.61 -2.81
CA GLU A 236 -26.27 4.35 -3.51
C GLU A 236 -26.97 5.38 -2.60
N CYS A 237 -27.18 5.02 -1.34
CA CYS A 237 -28.02 5.75 -0.40
C CYS A 237 -27.50 5.52 1.01
N ASN A 238 -27.00 6.56 1.70
CA ASN A 238 -26.52 6.38 3.07
C ASN A 238 -26.95 7.47 4.02
N TRP A 239 -27.02 7.07 5.29
CA TRP A 239 -27.12 8.01 6.39
C TRP A 239 -25.73 8.24 6.96
N GLY A 240 -25.27 9.49 6.93
CA GLY A 240 -23.94 9.85 7.41
C GLY A 240 -22.84 9.46 6.41
N ASN A 241 -21.62 9.42 6.93
CA ASN A 241 -20.41 9.28 6.14
C ASN A 241 -19.65 8.04 6.65
N PRO A 242 -19.73 6.88 5.96
CA PRO A 242 -19.26 5.60 6.47
C PRO A 242 -17.75 5.50 6.72
N CYS A 243 -16.92 6.11 5.89
CA CYS A 243 -15.48 5.92 5.93
C CYS A 243 -14.70 7.11 6.51
N HIS A 244 -15.17 8.32 6.23
CA HIS A 244 -14.50 9.56 6.61
C HIS A 244 -15.52 10.70 6.66
N ASP A 245 -15.36 11.66 7.57
CA ASP A 245 -16.30 12.77 7.76
C ASP A 245 -16.52 13.65 6.52
N ASP A 246 -15.60 13.60 5.54
CA ASP A 246 -15.73 14.32 4.28
C ASP A 246 -16.32 13.51 3.12
N ILE A 247 -16.46 12.18 3.26
CA ILE A 247 -16.96 11.32 2.18
C ILE A 247 -18.43 11.01 2.42
N GLY A 248 -19.30 11.77 1.78
CA GLY A 248 -20.75 11.57 1.82
C GLY A 248 -21.29 10.83 0.59
N SER A 249 -22.35 10.04 0.81
CA SER A 249 -23.11 9.41 -0.26
C SER A 249 -23.75 10.44 -1.21
N PRO A 250 -23.90 10.10 -2.50
CA PRO A 250 -24.53 11.00 -3.48
C PRO A 250 -26.00 11.23 -3.17
N ASN A 251 -26.67 10.32 -2.47
CA ASN A 251 -28.07 10.44 -2.07
C ASN A 251 -28.19 10.34 -0.55
N LYS A 252 -28.69 11.41 0.09
CA LYS A 252 -28.82 11.48 1.54
C LYS A 252 -30.08 10.76 2.01
N ALA A 253 -29.91 9.76 2.87
CA ALA A 253 -31.03 9.07 3.47
C ALA A 253 -31.77 9.97 4.47
N SER A 254 -33.11 9.89 4.45
CA SER A 254 -33.98 10.44 5.48
C SER A 254 -34.74 9.33 6.20
N TYR A 255 -34.84 9.42 7.52
CA TYR A 255 -35.61 8.45 8.30
C TYR A 255 -37.10 8.80 8.29
N LYS A 256 -37.93 7.93 7.70
CA LYS A 256 -39.39 8.05 7.74
C LYS A 256 -39.93 7.27 8.93
N ARG A 257 -40.21 7.99 10.03
CA ARG A 257 -40.79 7.43 11.26
C ARG A 257 -42.04 6.57 11.02
N THR A 258 -42.90 6.98 10.08
CA THR A 258 -44.17 6.30 9.78
C THR A 258 -44.00 4.91 9.17
N LYS A 259 -42.95 4.71 8.37
CA LYS A 259 -42.64 3.42 7.75
C LYS A 259 -41.50 2.69 8.45
N LYS A 260 -40.92 3.29 9.50
CA LYS A 260 -39.66 2.89 10.14
C LYS A 260 -38.59 2.51 9.11
N SER A 261 -38.59 3.23 7.99
CA SER A 261 -37.72 2.95 6.85
C SER A 261 -36.92 4.20 6.52
N PHE A 262 -35.75 3.98 5.94
CA PHE A 262 -35.02 5.06 5.32
C PHE A 262 -35.49 5.25 3.90
N ASN A 263 -35.25 6.45 3.37
CA ASN A 263 -35.68 6.83 2.04
C ASN A 263 -34.78 7.94 1.52
N CYS A 264 -34.10 7.69 0.41
CA CYS A 264 -33.30 8.67 -0.32
C CYS A 264 -34.07 9.42 -1.42
N SER A 265 -35.33 9.07 -1.67
CA SER A 265 -36.19 9.75 -2.65
C SER A 265 -36.60 11.16 -2.24
N THR A 266 -36.37 11.54 -0.99
CA THR A 266 -36.59 12.90 -0.48
C THR A 266 -35.38 13.82 -0.71
N ASP A 267 -34.23 13.28 -1.13
CA ASP A 267 -33.11 14.09 -1.57
C ASP A 267 -33.43 14.73 -2.92
N THR A 268 -33.38 16.06 -2.97
CA THR A 268 -33.67 16.86 -4.17
C THR A 268 -32.46 16.99 -5.07
N ASN A 269 -31.25 16.69 -4.57
CA ASN A 269 -29.99 16.76 -5.33
C ASN A 269 -29.38 15.36 -5.42
N LYS A 270 -30.03 14.49 -6.19
CA LYS A 270 -29.58 13.12 -6.38
C LYS A 270 -28.35 13.05 -7.27
N GLY A 271 -27.50 12.06 -7.00
CA GLY A 271 -26.35 11.71 -7.83
C GLY A 271 -26.29 10.21 -8.13
N GLU A 272 -25.47 9.85 -9.11
CA GLU A 272 -25.07 8.46 -9.36
C GLU A 272 -24.21 7.94 -8.21
N TRP A 273 -24.28 6.62 -7.95
CA TRP A 273 -23.57 5.98 -6.82
C TRP A 273 -22.03 6.06 -6.94
N THR A 274 -21.51 6.28 -8.14
CA THR A 274 -20.08 6.51 -8.45
C THR A 274 -19.64 7.95 -8.19
N LYS A 275 -20.47 8.77 -7.54
CA LYS A 275 -20.19 10.17 -7.20
C LYS A 275 -20.27 10.36 -5.69
N ILE A 276 -19.57 11.35 -5.14
CA ILE A 276 -19.65 11.68 -3.71
C ILE A 276 -20.11 13.12 -3.48
N LYS A 277 -20.75 13.36 -2.33
CA LYS A 277 -20.86 14.69 -1.75
C LYS A 277 -19.65 14.89 -0.83
N TYR A 278 -18.72 15.75 -1.24
CA TYR A 278 -17.47 15.97 -0.51
C TYR A 278 -17.60 17.12 0.50
N LYS A 279 -17.10 16.89 1.73
CA LYS A 279 -17.20 17.75 2.92
C LYS A 279 -18.61 17.87 3.52
N ALA A 280 -18.63 18.01 4.84
CA ALA A 280 -19.87 18.19 5.60
C ALA A 280 -20.71 19.36 5.06
N GLY A 281 -21.98 19.07 4.72
CA GLY A 281 -22.94 20.09 4.27
C GLY A 281 -22.97 20.34 2.75
N SER A 282 -22.10 19.69 1.97
CA SER A 282 -22.21 19.76 0.51
C SER A 282 -23.54 19.20 0.01
N LYS A 283 -24.16 19.91 -0.94
CA LYS A 283 -25.46 19.55 -1.52
C LYS A 283 -25.33 18.88 -2.88
N THR A 284 -24.21 19.07 -3.57
CA THR A 284 -24.02 18.64 -4.95
C THR A 284 -23.00 17.51 -4.98
N ALA A 285 -23.33 16.43 -5.69
CA ALA A 285 -22.40 15.34 -5.92
C ALA A 285 -21.36 15.77 -6.99
N LEU A 286 -20.08 15.48 -6.73
CA LEU A 286 -18.98 15.75 -7.65
C LEU A 286 -19.04 14.81 -8.87
N SER A 287 -18.34 15.13 -9.96
CA SER A 287 -18.09 14.14 -11.01
C SER A 287 -17.29 12.94 -10.47
N PHE A 288 -17.24 11.82 -11.19
CA PHE A 288 -16.48 10.64 -10.73
C PHE A 288 -14.99 10.97 -10.54
N SER A 289 -14.35 11.64 -11.51
CA SER A 289 -12.94 12.02 -11.41
C SER A 289 -12.68 12.91 -10.18
N GLU A 290 -13.51 13.93 -9.96
CA GLU A 290 -13.40 14.80 -8.78
C GLU A 290 -13.69 14.05 -7.47
N SER A 291 -14.63 13.10 -7.50
CA SER A 291 -14.95 12.23 -6.36
C SER A 291 -13.76 11.35 -5.99
N TRP A 292 -13.08 10.79 -6.99
CA TRP A 292 -11.89 9.97 -6.77
C TRP A 292 -10.73 10.78 -6.21
N GLU A 293 -10.45 11.97 -6.76
CA GLU A 293 -9.45 12.89 -6.19
C GLU A 293 -9.75 13.27 -4.74
N ALA A 294 -11.02 13.50 -4.42
CA ALA A 294 -11.45 13.80 -3.06
C ALA A 294 -11.27 12.60 -2.09
N ILE A 295 -11.52 11.37 -2.55
CA ILE A 295 -11.26 10.14 -1.78
C ILE A 295 -9.77 9.98 -1.50
N LYS A 296 -8.90 10.15 -2.53
CA LYS A 296 -7.44 10.09 -2.35
C LYS A 296 -6.96 11.08 -1.30
N LYS A 297 -7.45 12.33 -1.37
CA LYS A 297 -7.14 13.35 -0.37
C LYS A 297 -7.57 12.93 1.05
N SER A 298 -8.75 12.32 1.21
CA SER A 298 -9.15 11.77 2.50
C SER A 298 -8.28 10.59 2.94
N CYS A 299 -7.77 9.77 2.03
CA CYS A 299 -6.77 8.76 2.35
C CYS A 299 -5.46 9.39 2.85
N ASP A 300 -4.96 10.45 2.22
CA ASP A 300 -3.78 11.18 2.70
C ASP A 300 -3.99 11.69 4.13
N ASP A 301 -5.15 12.25 4.43
CA ASP A 301 -5.49 12.75 5.77
C ASP A 301 -5.50 11.61 6.82
N VAL A 302 -6.02 10.43 6.44
CA VAL A 302 -6.02 9.23 7.29
C VAL A 302 -4.60 8.72 7.52
N LEU A 303 -3.77 8.66 6.47
CA LEU A 303 -2.41 8.11 6.53
C LEU A 303 -1.37 9.09 7.08
N ARG A 304 -1.62 10.41 7.08
CA ARG A 304 -0.69 11.44 7.59
C ARG A 304 -0.26 11.21 9.04
N LEU A 305 -1.08 10.49 9.81
CA LEU A 305 -0.80 10.15 11.21
C LEU A 305 0.09 8.90 11.35
N GLU A 306 0.29 8.15 10.28
CA GLU A 306 1.10 6.93 10.23
C GLU A 306 2.46 7.22 9.59
N LYS A 307 3.48 7.43 10.43
CA LYS A 307 4.85 7.76 9.99
C LYS A 307 5.68 6.55 9.52
N PHE A 308 5.05 5.43 9.19
CA PHE A 308 5.78 4.18 8.93
C PHE A 308 5.74 3.78 7.46
N ASP A 309 6.79 3.08 7.03
CA ASP A 309 6.82 2.40 5.74
C ASP A 309 5.70 1.37 5.70
N ILE A 310 4.82 1.51 4.70
CA ILE A 310 3.65 0.65 4.55
C ILE A 310 4.13 -0.65 3.90
N GLU A 311 4.22 -1.70 4.72
CA GLU A 311 4.53 -3.04 4.22
C GLU A 311 3.27 -3.68 3.62
N ILE A 312 3.32 -4.00 2.32
CA ILE A 312 2.14 -4.49 1.58
C ILE A 312 1.69 -5.86 2.07
N ASN A 313 2.61 -6.78 2.39
CA ASN A 313 2.26 -8.09 2.95
C ASN A 313 1.51 -7.96 4.28
N ALA A 314 2.02 -7.12 5.18
CA ALA A 314 1.38 -6.83 6.44
C ALA A 314 -0.02 -6.20 6.23
N THR A 315 -0.14 -5.30 5.25
CA THR A 315 -1.41 -4.66 4.89
C THR A 315 -2.42 -5.65 4.31
N LEU A 316 -1.99 -6.58 3.45
CA LEU A 316 -2.84 -7.66 2.93
C LEU A 316 -3.29 -8.62 4.04
N THR A 317 -2.41 -8.91 5.00
CA THR A 317 -2.75 -9.70 6.19
C THR A 317 -3.73 -8.96 7.08
N GLU A 318 -3.59 -7.64 7.23
CA GLU A 318 -4.54 -6.80 7.95
C GLU A 318 -5.92 -6.84 7.28
N PHE A 319 -5.96 -6.70 5.96
CA PHE A 319 -7.17 -6.85 5.16
C PHE A 319 -7.82 -8.23 5.33
N GLU A 320 -7.02 -9.30 5.35
CA GLU A 320 -7.52 -10.66 5.58
C GLU A 320 -8.11 -10.86 6.98
N LYS A 321 -7.57 -10.19 8.00
CA LYS A 321 -8.17 -10.21 9.35
C LYS A 321 -9.54 -9.53 9.37
N LEU A 322 -9.71 -8.46 8.59
CA LEU A 322 -11.01 -7.80 8.42
C LEU A 322 -12.02 -8.71 7.70
N LEU A 323 -11.58 -9.45 6.68
CA LEU A 323 -12.42 -10.41 5.95
C LEU A 323 -12.96 -11.57 6.80
N HIS A 324 -12.20 -12.03 7.79
CA HIS A 324 -12.53 -13.25 8.55
C HIS A 324 -13.15 -12.96 9.93
N GLY A 325 -13.33 -11.69 10.29
CA GLY A 325 -13.91 -11.28 11.58
C GLY A 325 -12.98 -11.62 12.76
N GLY A 326 -12.24 -10.64 13.27
CA GLY A 326 -11.45 -10.82 14.48
C GLY A 326 -12.32 -11.13 15.71
N LYS A 327 -11.91 -12.10 16.55
CA LYS A 327 -12.47 -12.31 17.89
C LYS A 327 -12.10 -11.14 18.81
N SER A 328 -12.79 -10.00 18.70
CA SER A 328 -12.63 -8.90 19.66
C SER A 328 -13.74 -8.96 20.71
N GLY A 329 -13.35 -9.25 21.95
CA GLY A 329 -14.23 -9.22 23.11
C GLY A 329 -14.62 -7.79 23.48
N SER A 330 -15.55 -7.20 22.73
CA SER A 330 -16.48 -6.15 23.13
C SER A 330 -17.14 -5.55 21.88
N GLY A 331 -18.33 -6.06 21.54
CA GLY A 331 -19.35 -5.28 20.84
C GLY A 331 -19.12 -4.81 19.39
N ARG A 332 -18.01 -5.14 18.70
CA ARG A 332 -17.88 -4.88 17.26
C ARG A 332 -18.19 -6.13 16.46
N MET A 333 -19.43 -6.23 15.96
CA MET A 333 -19.83 -7.29 15.02
C MET A 333 -19.44 -6.87 13.60
N ILE A 334 -18.24 -7.27 13.19
CA ILE A 334 -17.89 -7.41 11.77
C ILE A 334 -18.45 -8.78 11.34
N LEU A 335 -19.30 -8.83 10.31
CA LEU A 335 -20.02 -10.06 9.98
C LEU A 335 -19.05 -11.14 9.48
N GLY A 336 -18.90 -12.13 10.35
CA GLY A 336 -18.24 -13.41 10.18
C GLY A 336 -18.52 -14.28 11.40
N TYR A 337 -19.77 -14.34 11.87
CA TYR A 337 -20.16 -15.15 13.03
C TYR A 337 -21.09 -16.30 12.62
N LYS A 338 -20.66 -17.52 12.96
CA LYS A 338 -21.44 -18.76 12.88
C LYS A 338 -22.49 -18.74 13.99
N PHE A 339 -23.74 -18.37 13.68
CA PHE A 339 -24.85 -18.75 14.54
C PHE A 339 -25.29 -20.16 14.17
N ASN A 340 -25.31 -21.02 15.18
CA ASN A 340 -25.63 -22.43 15.06
C ASN A 340 -27.08 -22.57 14.57
N HIS A 341 -27.28 -22.75 13.26
CA HIS A 341 -28.26 -23.59 12.55
C HIS A 341 -28.03 -23.34 11.04
N THR A 342 -27.32 -24.27 10.38
CA THR A 342 -27.17 -24.45 8.91
C THR A 342 -26.79 -23.21 8.06
N GLU A 343 -25.48 -23.07 7.80
CA GLU A 343 -24.81 -22.31 6.72
C GLU A 343 -25.40 -20.96 6.27
N ILE A 344 -24.84 -19.82 6.71
CA ILE A 344 -24.25 -18.81 5.81
C ILE A 344 -23.12 -18.04 6.55
N SER A 345 -21.90 -17.99 5.99
CA SER A 345 -20.85 -17.05 6.39
C SER A 345 -20.72 -15.96 5.32
N TYR A 346 -21.33 -14.80 5.53
CA TYR A 346 -21.18 -13.67 4.61
C TYR A 346 -19.82 -13.03 4.84
N LYS A 347 -18.94 -13.04 3.82
CA LYS A 347 -17.61 -12.41 3.86
C LYS A 347 -17.73 -10.96 3.36
N CYS A 348 -18.35 -10.13 4.18
CA CYS A 348 -18.64 -8.73 3.90
C CYS A 348 -17.68 -7.82 4.69
N ILE A 349 -16.94 -6.94 4.00
CA ILE A 349 -16.09 -5.93 4.65
C ILE A 349 -16.89 -4.66 4.84
N GLY A 350 -17.12 -4.26 6.09
CA GLY A 350 -17.87 -3.06 6.48
C GLY A 350 -19.11 -3.37 7.33
N ASN A 351 -19.88 -2.35 7.69
CA ASN A 351 -21.06 -2.51 8.55
C ASN A 351 -22.28 -3.01 7.76
N VAL A 352 -22.84 -4.13 8.20
CA VAL A 352 -24.15 -4.62 7.79
C VAL A 352 -24.94 -4.99 9.03
N SER A 353 -26.10 -4.37 9.19
CA SER A 353 -27.03 -4.65 10.27
C SER A 353 -28.08 -5.66 9.79
N GLN A 354 -27.82 -6.96 9.97
CA GLN A 354 -28.74 -8.09 9.74
C GLN A 354 -29.38 -8.23 8.33
N LEU A 355 -28.99 -9.28 7.59
CA LEU A 355 -29.85 -9.91 6.58
C LEU A 355 -30.74 -10.94 7.28
N ARG A 356 -31.99 -10.59 7.64
CA ARG A 356 -32.93 -11.57 8.19
C ARG A 356 -33.70 -12.29 7.08
N SER A 357 -33.77 -13.61 7.21
CA SER A 357 -34.90 -14.43 6.75
C SER A 357 -36.21 -13.82 7.25
N TRP A 358 -37.24 -13.80 6.39
CA TRP A 358 -38.57 -13.31 6.71
C TRP A 358 -39.14 -14.05 7.93
N GLU A 359 -39.15 -13.43 9.11
CA GLU A 359 -40.09 -13.81 10.15
C GLU A 359 -40.52 -12.61 11.00
N HIS A 360 -41.84 -12.53 11.15
CA HIS A 360 -42.59 -11.43 11.74
C HIS A 360 -42.32 -11.32 13.25
N SER A 361 -42.20 -10.08 13.73
CA SER A 361 -42.21 -9.65 15.13
C SER A 361 -40.85 -9.45 15.82
N LEU A 362 -40.76 -8.29 16.49
CA LEU A 362 -39.64 -7.67 17.22
C LEU A 362 -38.69 -6.84 16.36
N GLY A 363 -39.04 -5.55 16.28
CA GLY A 363 -38.44 -4.55 15.39
C GLY A 363 -37.09 -4.02 15.84
N TYR A 364 -36.09 -4.29 15.03
CA TYR A 364 -35.29 -3.26 14.39
C TYR A 364 -34.80 -3.84 13.05
N GLN A 365 -35.40 -3.39 11.94
CA GLN A 365 -34.99 -3.70 10.58
C GLN A 365 -34.36 -2.42 10.01
N PRO A 366 -33.03 -2.35 9.81
CA PRO A 366 -32.50 -1.47 8.80
C PRO A 366 -32.79 -2.11 7.43
N PRO A 367 -33.35 -1.36 6.47
CA PRO A 367 -33.57 -1.86 5.12
C PRO A 367 -32.24 -2.21 4.45
N SER A 368 -32.29 -3.08 3.44
CA SER A 368 -31.21 -3.46 2.52
C SER A 368 -30.46 -2.30 1.85
N GLU A 369 -30.82 -1.05 2.16
CA GLU A 369 -30.34 0.21 1.58
C GLU A 369 -29.23 0.86 2.42
N HIS A 370 -28.67 0.19 3.44
CA HIS A 370 -27.59 0.72 4.31
C HIS A 370 -26.34 -0.14 4.39
N GLN A 371 -26.19 -1.08 3.47
CA GLN A 371 -24.99 -1.89 3.41
C GLN A 371 -23.91 -1.10 2.67
N THR A 372 -23.03 -0.46 3.43
CA THR A 372 -21.76 0.04 2.90
C THR A 372 -20.74 -1.04 3.13
N CYS A 373 -20.85 -2.11 2.36
CA CYS A 373 -19.93 -3.24 2.47
C CYS A 373 -19.69 -3.88 1.10
N VAL A 374 -18.64 -4.70 1.03
CA VAL A 374 -18.33 -5.51 -0.16
C VAL A 374 -18.51 -6.97 0.19
N ASP A 375 -19.50 -7.64 -0.42
CA ASP A 375 -19.76 -9.07 -0.19
C ASP A 375 -18.98 -9.95 -1.18
N TYR A 376 -17.84 -10.49 -0.73
CA TYR A 376 -17.02 -11.38 -1.54
C TYR A 376 -17.47 -12.84 -1.53
N THR A 377 -18.63 -13.17 -0.94
CA THR A 377 -19.07 -14.57 -0.76
C THR A 377 -19.11 -15.32 -2.08
N HIS A 378 -19.72 -14.75 -3.11
CA HIS A 378 -19.79 -15.39 -4.42
C HIS A 378 -18.44 -15.41 -5.14
N THR A 379 -17.68 -14.30 -5.10
CA THR A 379 -16.33 -14.21 -5.67
C THR A 379 -15.42 -15.31 -5.11
N LEU A 380 -15.39 -15.47 -3.79
CA LEU A 380 -14.52 -16.45 -3.13
C LEU A 380 -14.99 -17.89 -3.33
N LYS A 381 -16.29 -18.12 -3.55
CA LYS A 381 -16.82 -19.43 -3.93
C LYS A 381 -16.44 -19.84 -5.36
N THR A 382 -16.43 -18.88 -6.30
CA THR A 382 -16.25 -19.16 -7.74
C THR A 382 -14.82 -18.95 -8.24
N ILE A 383 -14.22 -17.80 -7.92
CA ILE A 383 -12.89 -17.38 -8.39
C ILE A 383 -11.79 -17.77 -7.38
N LYS A 384 -12.17 -18.07 -6.12
CA LYS A 384 -11.27 -18.41 -4.99
C LYS A 384 -10.36 -17.28 -4.51
N ASP A 385 -10.36 -16.13 -5.19
CA ASP A 385 -9.62 -14.93 -4.80
C ASP A 385 -10.36 -13.66 -5.26
N ILE A 386 -10.02 -12.53 -4.66
CA ILE A 386 -10.53 -11.21 -5.03
C ILE A 386 -9.67 -10.67 -6.19
N PRO A 387 -10.25 -10.25 -7.33
CA PRO A 387 -9.50 -9.88 -8.53
C PRO A 387 -8.39 -8.85 -8.30
N TRP A 388 -8.67 -7.70 -7.68
CA TRP A 388 -7.62 -6.71 -7.39
C TRP A 388 -6.57 -7.25 -6.42
N ARG A 389 -6.96 -8.07 -5.44
CA ARG A 389 -6.03 -8.67 -4.46
C ARG A 389 -5.04 -9.60 -5.14
N LYS A 390 -5.54 -10.42 -6.07
CA LYS A 390 -4.72 -11.28 -6.91
C LYS A 390 -3.69 -10.47 -7.70
N LYS A 391 -4.09 -9.33 -8.28
CA LYS A 391 -3.17 -8.44 -9.00
C LYS A 391 -2.08 -7.85 -8.10
N ILE A 392 -2.42 -7.44 -6.87
CA ILE A 392 -1.40 -6.99 -5.91
C ILE A 392 -0.43 -8.12 -5.58
N ARG A 393 -0.92 -9.34 -5.29
CA ARG A 393 -0.04 -10.51 -5.05
C ARG A 393 0.86 -10.83 -6.24
N GLU A 394 0.32 -10.77 -7.45
CA GLU A 394 1.12 -10.92 -8.68
C GLU A 394 2.22 -9.85 -8.75
N ALA A 395 1.89 -8.58 -8.46
CA ALA A 395 2.89 -7.50 -8.43
C ALA A 395 4.01 -7.78 -7.43
N MET A 396 3.67 -8.30 -6.25
CA MET A 396 4.65 -8.66 -5.22
C MET A 396 5.57 -9.79 -5.70
N ASN A 397 5.04 -10.81 -6.37
CA ASN A 397 5.87 -11.88 -6.93
C ASN A 397 6.90 -11.34 -7.93
N TYR A 398 6.49 -10.43 -8.82
CA TYR A 398 7.41 -9.79 -9.76
C TYR A 398 8.41 -8.85 -9.09
N THR A 399 8.01 -8.22 -7.96
CA THR A 399 8.94 -7.42 -7.14
C THR A 399 10.02 -8.32 -6.53
N THR A 400 9.63 -9.48 -5.99
CA THR A 400 10.58 -10.48 -5.49
C THR A 400 11.52 -11.00 -6.59
N GLU A 401 11.00 -11.22 -7.80
CA GLU A 401 11.81 -11.61 -8.96
C GLU A 401 12.85 -10.53 -9.32
N MET A 402 12.43 -9.25 -9.35
CA MET A 402 13.34 -8.12 -9.54
C MET A 402 14.40 -8.06 -8.43
N GLU A 403 14.02 -8.19 -7.16
CA GLU A 403 14.95 -8.17 -6.02
C GLU A 403 15.96 -9.32 -6.09
N TYR A 404 15.54 -10.52 -6.52
CA TYR A 404 16.44 -11.64 -6.75
C TYR A 404 17.49 -11.33 -7.83
N ILE A 405 17.07 -10.73 -8.95
CA ILE A 405 17.97 -10.32 -10.03
C ILE A 405 18.96 -9.26 -9.53
N VAL A 406 18.49 -8.27 -8.74
CA VAL A 406 19.35 -7.25 -8.14
C VAL A 406 20.37 -7.87 -7.16
N ALA A 407 19.94 -8.84 -6.36
CA ALA A 407 20.84 -9.54 -5.44
C ALA A 407 21.92 -10.36 -6.18
N GLU A 408 21.62 -10.90 -7.36
CA GLU A 408 22.60 -11.63 -8.18
C GLU A 408 23.79 -10.75 -8.60
N GLU A 409 23.63 -9.43 -8.69
CA GLU A 409 24.72 -8.49 -9.04
C GLU A 409 25.92 -8.56 -8.10
N GLN A 410 25.71 -8.92 -6.84
CA GLN A 410 26.81 -9.08 -5.90
C GLN A 410 27.75 -10.23 -6.29
N THR A 411 27.23 -11.23 -7.00
CA THR A 411 28.03 -12.38 -7.46
C THR A 411 28.98 -12.00 -8.61
N TYR A 412 28.52 -11.15 -9.55
CA TYR A 412 29.36 -10.64 -10.64
C TYR A 412 30.47 -9.75 -10.10
N LEU A 413 30.17 -8.87 -9.14
CA LEU A 413 31.19 -8.05 -8.49
C LEU A 413 32.26 -8.91 -7.80
N ALA A 414 31.86 -9.96 -7.07
CA ALA A 414 32.81 -10.87 -6.43
C ALA A 414 33.70 -11.61 -7.45
N GLU A 415 33.14 -12.04 -8.58
CA GLU A 415 33.91 -12.66 -9.67
C GLU A 415 34.92 -11.67 -10.28
N LEU A 416 34.51 -10.42 -10.51
CA LEU A 416 35.39 -9.35 -10.99
C LEU A 416 36.54 -9.05 -10.03
N ILE A 417 36.27 -8.95 -8.72
CA ILE A 417 37.31 -8.75 -7.69
C ILE A 417 38.33 -9.89 -7.73
N LYS A 418 37.87 -11.15 -7.87
CA LYS A 418 38.76 -12.30 -7.97
C LYS A 418 39.65 -12.25 -9.23
N LEU A 419 39.08 -11.87 -10.37
CA LEU A 419 39.83 -11.71 -11.62
C LEU A 419 40.86 -10.58 -11.50
N LYS A 420 40.48 -9.47 -10.88
CA LYS A 420 41.37 -8.35 -10.59
C LYS A 420 42.56 -8.78 -9.74
N ASN A 421 42.31 -9.45 -8.61
CA ASN A 421 43.37 -9.91 -7.72
C ASN A 421 44.30 -10.90 -8.44
N SER A 422 43.75 -11.73 -9.32
CA SER A 422 44.54 -12.63 -10.17
C SER A 422 45.43 -11.89 -11.17
N ALA A 423 44.96 -10.76 -11.71
CA ALA A 423 45.76 -9.91 -12.60
C ALA A 423 46.88 -9.22 -11.84
N TRP A 424 46.62 -8.73 -10.61
CA TRP A 424 47.67 -8.18 -9.74
C TRP A 424 48.74 -9.21 -9.37
N MET A 425 48.35 -10.44 -9.03
CA MET A 425 49.32 -11.52 -8.79
C MET A 425 50.17 -11.81 -10.03
N ALA A 426 49.57 -11.80 -11.23
CA ALA A 426 50.33 -11.95 -12.46
C ALA A 426 51.29 -10.78 -12.71
N TYR A 427 50.89 -9.56 -12.35
CA TYR A 427 51.69 -8.35 -12.46
C TYR A 427 52.87 -8.31 -11.47
N ASN A 428 52.70 -8.86 -10.26
CA ASN A 428 53.70 -8.80 -9.20
C ASN A 428 54.55 -10.07 -9.03
N LYS A 429 54.31 -11.11 -9.83
CA LYS A 429 54.91 -12.45 -9.67
C LYS A 429 56.43 -12.50 -9.45
N GLU A 430 57.20 -11.52 -9.94
CA GLU A 430 58.66 -11.44 -9.72
C GLU A 430 59.08 -10.76 -8.42
N LYS A 431 58.20 -10.00 -7.80
CA LYS A 431 58.42 -9.25 -6.55
C LYS A 431 58.03 -10.06 -5.30
N ASP A 432 57.53 -11.27 -5.49
CA ASP A 432 56.89 -12.11 -4.46
C ASP A 432 57.86 -12.93 -3.58
N GLU A 433 59.14 -12.54 -3.43
CA GLU A 433 59.91 -12.95 -2.23
C GLU A 433 59.64 -12.04 -1.01
N GLU A 434 58.94 -10.89 -1.17
CA GLU A 434 58.78 -9.94 -0.05
C GLU A 434 57.35 -9.42 0.21
N PHE A 435 56.31 -9.83 -0.54
CA PHE A 435 54.95 -9.30 -0.37
C PHE A 435 53.87 -10.38 -0.14
N TYR A 436 53.88 -10.99 1.05
CA TYR A 436 52.72 -11.71 1.61
C TYR A 436 51.87 -10.77 2.45
N GLU A 437 51.29 -9.73 1.84
CA GLU A 437 50.24 -8.93 2.48
C GLU A 437 49.37 -8.22 1.42
N ILE A 438 48.99 -8.93 0.35
CA ILE A 438 47.72 -8.59 -0.30
C ILE A 438 46.67 -9.15 0.63
N GLU A 439 46.07 -8.28 1.43
CA GLU A 439 45.00 -8.59 2.38
C GLU A 439 44.11 -9.70 1.81
N ASN A 440 44.21 -10.88 2.43
CA ASN A 440 43.11 -11.81 2.55
C ASN A 440 42.02 -11.05 3.32
N TYR A 441 41.36 -10.10 2.67
CA TYR A 441 39.98 -9.79 2.97
C TYR A 441 39.24 -11.06 2.57
N ASP A 442 39.20 -11.99 3.52
CA ASP A 442 38.16 -12.98 3.64
C ASP A 442 36.88 -12.15 3.73
N TYR A 443 36.34 -11.78 2.57
CA TYR A 443 35.01 -11.22 2.44
C TYR A 443 34.14 -12.33 3.00
N ASN A 444 33.82 -12.20 4.29
CA ASN A 444 33.23 -13.23 5.11
C ASN A 444 32.19 -13.96 4.26
N LYS A 445 32.53 -15.20 3.92
CA LYS A 445 31.57 -16.15 3.38
C LYS A 445 30.37 -16.30 4.34
N GLU A 446 30.52 -15.86 5.59
CA GLU A 446 29.47 -15.72 6.60
C GLU A 446 28.56 -14.50 6.38
N GLU A 447 29.04 -13.35 5.89
CA GLU A 447 28.18 -12.18 5.62
C GLU A 447 27.38 -12.38 4.30
N PHE A 448 28.00 -13.06 3.33
CA PHE A 448 27.33 -13.58 2.13
C PHE A 448 26.51 -14.85 2.37
N ALA A 449 26.74 -15.60 3.45
CA ALA A 449 25.85 -16.68 3.86
C ALA A 449 24.70 -16.14 4.71
N ASP A 450 24.88 -15.05 5.44
CA ASP A 450 23.87 -14.44 6.29
C ASP A 450 22.95 -13.48 5.55
N PHE A 451 23.33 -12.90 4.41
CA PHE A 451 22.36 -12.12 3.62
C PHE A 451 21.27 -13.01 2.99
N PRO A 452 21.59 -14.15 2.33
CA PRO A 452 20.60 -15.15 1.99
C PRO A 452 20.08 -15.84 3.24
N LYS A 453 20.85 -16.21 4.27
CA LYS A 453 20.24 -16.91 5.42
C LYS A 453 19.27 -16.04 6.19
N THR A 454 19.51 -14.75 6.43
CA THR A 454 18.55 -13.90 7.17
C THR A 454 17.32 -13.58 6.34
N HIS A 455 17.47 -13.28 5.03
CA HIS A 455 16.31 -13.07 4.16
C HIS A 455 15.60 -14.37 3.78
N LEU A 456 16.32 -15.44 3.43
CA LEU A 456 15.76 -16.76 3.11
C LEU A 456 15.27 -17.49 4.37
N LEU A 457 15.79 -17.24 5.58
CA LEU A 457 15.15 -17.62 6.86
C LEU A 457 13.89 -16.78 7.08
N PHE A 458 13.87 -15.49 6.76
CA PHE A 458 12.64 -14.69 6.82
C PHE A 458 11.58 -15.24 5.85
N TYR A 459 11.96 -15.58 4.61
CA TYR A 459 11.06 -16.17 3.61
C TYR A 459 10.70 -17.63 3.91
N THR A 460 11.58 -18.46 4.48
CA THR A 460 11.22 -19.83 4.92
C THR A 460 10.43 -19.83 6.22
N LEU A 461 10.66 -18.92 7.18
CA LEU A 461 9.76 -18.73 8.33
C LEU A 461 8.39 -18.27 7.86
N MET A 462 8.31 -17.33 6.90
CA MET A 462 7.05 -16.94 6.28
C MET A 462 6.40 -18.15 5.57
N TYR A 463 7.16 -18.96 4.84
CA TYR A 463 6.62 -20.15 4.18
C TYR A 463 6.12 -21.22 5.18
N PHE A 464 6.76 -21.40 6.34
CA PHE A 464 6.35 -22.35 7.38
C PHE A 464 5.25 -21.82 8.32
N ILE A 465 5.08 -20.50 8.44
CA ILE A 465 4.00 -19.88 9.21
C ILE A 465 2.71 -19.74 8.36
N PHE A 466 2.83 -19.71 7.03
CA PHE A 466 1.71 -19.42 6.11
C PHE A 466 1.38 -20.53 5.09
N ALA A 467 2.06 -21.69 5.11
CA ALA A 467 1.55 -22.90 4.45
C ALA A 467 0.44 -23.54 5.34
N PRO A 468 -0.67 -24.03 4.75
CA PRO A 468 -1.86 -24.50 5.48
C PRO A 468 -1.63 -25.72 6.38
#